data_AF-A0A9E3FGZ0-F1
#
_entry.id   AF-A0A9E3FGZ0-F1
#
_cell.length_a   1.000
_cell.length_b   1.000
_cell.length_c   1.000
_cell.angle_alpha   90.00
_cell.angle_beta   90.00
_cell.angle_gamma   90.00
#
_symmetry.space_group_name_H-M   'P 1'
#
loop_
_entity.id
_entity.type
_entity.pdbx_description
1 polymer ?
#
loop_
_entity_poly.entity_id
_entity_poly.type
_entity_poly.pdbx_seq_one_letter_code
_entity_poly.pdbx_strand_id
1 'polypeptide(L)'
;MKTALWLLALQGAFGAFDTVYYHEWRARLPGLPGARPELRLHAARALIYAVVFGLLPRVEWRGAWAYVLGALLAAEIVITLRDFVVEDDVRRGLGGVFAGERVTHALMAIIYGAMLANLLPALDVWRREATALVAHAEAVPAELVWVLTLMSAGVAASGLRDAYAAFGLPGGAWPWASEGVKA
;
A
#
# COMPACT_ATOMS: atom_id res chain seq x y z
N MET A 1 9.77 -11.43 13.68
CA MET A 1 8.94 -10.21 13.76
C MET A 1 9.70 -8.90 13.56
N LYS A 2 10.72 -8.57 14.36
CA LYS A 2 11.44 -7.29 14.25
C LYS A 2 11.96 -6.97 12.83
N THR A 3 12.61 -7.95 12.18
CA THR A 3 13.07 -7.83 10.79
C THR A 3 11.94 -7.55 9.81
N ALA A 4 10.81 -8.26 9.94
CA ALA A 4 9.64 -8.04 9.09
C ALA A 4 9.09 -6.61 9.23
N LEU A 5 9.04 -6.05 10.45
CA LEU A 5 8.58 -4.69 10.67
C LEU A 5 9.52 -3.63 10.09
N TRP A 6 10.84 -3.84 10.13
CA TRP A 6 11.80 -2.96 9.47
C TRP A 6 11.70 -3.03 7.93
N LEU A 7 11.54 -4.23 7.38
CA LEU A 7 11.29 -4.41 5.95
C LEU A 7 9.95 -3.78 5.53
N LEU A 8 8.94 -3.86 6.38
CA LEU A 8 7.66 -3.17 6.17
C LEU A 8 7.82 -1.64 6.19
N ALA A 9 8.63 -1.09 7.10
CA ALA A 9 8.93 0.35 7.09
C ALA A 9 9.69 0.76 5.82
N LEU A 10 10.66 -0.05 5.38
CA LEU A 10 11.38 0.19 4.13
C LEU A 10 10.42 0.13 2.92
N GLN A 11 9.53 -0.86 2.89
CA GLN A 11 8.47 -0.97 1.89
C GLN A 11 7.59 0.29 1.87
N GLY A 12 7.21 0.81 3.04
CA GLY A 12 6.44 2.05 3.17
C GLY A 12 7.19 3.27 2.63
N ALA A 13 8.51 3.35 2.83
CA ALA A 13 9.32 4.44 2.27
C ALA A 13 9.37 4.41 0.74
N PHE A 14 9.55 3.23 0.13
CA PHE A 14 9.51 3.07 -1.32
C PHE A 14 8.12 3.33 -1.88
N GLY A 15 7.06 2.83 -1.24
CA GLY A 15 5.68 3.10 -1.65
C GLY A 15 5.30 4.57 -1.55
N ALA A 16 5.79 5.28 -0.53
CA ALA A 16 5.61 6.73 -0.42
C ALA A 16 6.35 7.49 -1.54
N PHE A 17 7.58 7.09 -1.86
CA PHE A 17 8.31 7.65 -3.00
C PHE A 17 7.55 7.40 -4.32
N ASP A 18 7.08 6.18 -4.55
CA ASP A 18 6.31 5.80 -5.73
C ASP A 18 5.06 6.66 -5.91
N THR A 19 4.28 6.76 -4.84
CA THR A 19 3.05 7.56 -4.78
C THR A 19 3.33 9.06 -5.03
N VAL A 20 4.28 9.65 -4.30
CA VAL A 20 4.53 11.09 -4.40
C VAL A 20 5.19 11.46 -5.72
N TYR A 21 6.20 10.69 -6.13
CA TYR A 21 7.02 11.03 -7.28
C TYR A 21 6.37 10.57 -8.59
N TYR A 22 5.99 9.30 -8.71
CA TYR A 22 5.46 8.78 -9.97
C TYR A 22 3.97 9.07 -10.11
N HIS A 23 3.15 8.77 -9.11
CA HIS A 23 1.70 8.85 -9.25
C HIS A 23 1.21 10.31 -9.23
N GLU A 24 1.63 11.09 -8.24
CA GLU A 24 1.20 12.48 -8.09
C GLU A 24 1.96 13.42 -9.03
N TRP A 25 3.29 13.43 -9.00
CA TRP A 25 4.05 14.46 -9.71
C TRP A 25 4.25 14.16 -11.21
N ARG A 26 4.71 12.94 -11.55
CA ARG A 26 5.04 12.58 -12.94
C ARG A 26 3.82 12.24 -13.78
N ALA A 27 2.99 11.29 -13.32
CA ALA A 27 1.81 10.80 -14.03
C ALA A 27 0.59 11.68 -13.79
N ARG A 28 0.55 12.39 -12.65
CA ARG A 28 -0.59 13.23 -12.25
C ARG A 28 -1.90 12.44 -12.27
N LEU A 29 -1.86 11.20 -11.78
CA LEU A 29 -2.94 10.22 -11.90
C LEU A 29 -4.31 10.75 -11.50
N PRO A 30 -4.47 11.53 -10.40
CA PRO A 30 -5.78 12.05 -10.03
C PRO A 30 -6.42 12.95 -11.12
N GLY A 31 -5.60 13.60 -11.95
CA GLY A 31 -6.04 14.41 -13.08
C GLY A 31 -5.97 13.71 -14.44
N LEU A 32 -5.45 12.48 -14.52
CA LEU A 32 -5.29 11.75 -15.78
C LEU A 32 -6.64 11.17 -16.25
N PRO A 33 -7.13 11.54 -17.45
CA PRO A 33 -8.36 10.97 -17.99
C PRO A 33 -8.26 9.45 -18.13
N GLY A 34 -9.24 8.73 -17.59
CA GLY A 34 -9.27 7.27 -17.66
C GLY A 34 -8.54 6.54 -16.52
N ALA A 35 -7.88 7.24 -15.59
CA ALA A 35 -7.12 6.62 -14.49
C ALA A 35 -7.96 5.96 -13.38
N ARG A 36 -9.29 6.00 -13.47
CA ARG A 36 -10.19 5.46 -12.44
C ARG A 36 -9.94 3.98 -12.09
N PRO A 37 -9.67 3.06 -13.04
CA PRO A 37 -9.39 1.66 -12.70
C PRO A 37 -8.12 1.51 -11.86
N GLU A 38 -7.09 2.27 -12.19
CA GLU A 38 -5.80 2.29 -11.48
C GLU A 38 -5.94 2.88 -10.08
N LEU A 39 -6.56 4.07 -9.96
CA LEU A 39 -6.83 4.74 -8.69
C LEU A 39 -7.65 3.87 -7.71
N ARG A 40 -8.57 3.03 -8.23
CA ARG A 40 -9.32 2.08 -7.39
C ARG A 40 -8.42 0.98 -6.81
N LEU A 41 -7.46 0.49 -7.59
CA LEU A 41 -6.48 -0.50 -7.10
C LEU A 41 -5.56 0.14 -6.07
N HIS A 42 -5.10 1.36 -6.32
CA HIS A 42 -4.26 2.12 -5.37
C HIS A 42 -5.00 2.36 -4.06
N ALA A 43 -6.25 2.84 -4.10
CA ALA A 43 -7.08 3.03 -2.92
C ALA A 43 -7.32 1.72 -2.13
N ALA A 44 -7.60 0.62 -2.83
CA ALA A 44 -7.78 -0.69 -2.20
C ALA A 44 -6.49 -1.19 -1.53
N ARG A 45 -5.34 -1.02 -2.20
CA ARG A 45 -4.03 -1.37 -1.63
C ARG A 45 -3.68 -0.52 -0.42
N ALA A 46 -3.96 0.78 -0.51
CA ALA A 46 -3.73 1.74 0.54
C ALA A 46 -4.52 1.40 1.82
N LEU A 47 -5.75 0.90 1.69
CA LEU A 47 -6.53 0.40 2.82
C LEU A 47 -5.85 -0.79 3.52
N ILE A 48 -5.32 -1.74 2.75
CA ILE A 48 -4.59 -2.88 3.31
C ILE A 48 -3.35 -2.40 4.07
N TYR A 49 -2.53 -1.54 3.44
CA TYR A 49 -1.33 -1.01 4.09
C TYR A 49 -1.66 -0.12 5.30
N ALA A 50 -2.76 0.63 5.30
CA ALA A 50 -3.20 1.41 6.46
C ALA A 50 -3.44 0.49 7.67
N VAL A 51 -4.13 -0.64 7.45
CA VAL A 51 -4.37 -1.68 8.47
C VAL A 51 -3.07 -2.34 8.90
N VAL A 52 -2.23 -2.77 7.95
CA VAL A 52 -0.98 -3.51 8.24
C VAL A 52 0.02 -2.61 8.97
N PHE A 53 0.28 -1.40 8.50
CA PHE A 53 1.14 -0.42 9.18
C PHE A 53 0.58 -0.02 10.56
N GLY A 54 -0.75 0.10 10.68
CA GLY A 54 -1.40 0.50 11.93
C GLY A 54 -1.37 -0.60 13.00
N LEU A 55 -1.70 -1.84 12.63
CA LEU A 55 -1.95 -2.89 13.62
C LEU A 55 -0.81 -3.89 13.77
N LEU A 56 -0.09 -4.25 12.69
CA LEU A 56 0.97 -5.25 12.77
C LEU A 56 2.08 -4.92 13.79
N PRO A 57 2.52 -3.66 14.00
CA PRO A 57 3.53 -3.37 15.03
C PRO A 57 2.98 -3.36 16.46
N ARG A 58 1.66 -3.46 16.65
CA ARG A 58 1.00 -3.33 17.96
C ARG A 58 0.51 -4.65 18.51
N VAL A 59 -0.04 -5.49 17.64
CA VAL A 59 -0.73 -6.72 18.06
C VAL A 59 -0.28 -7.95 17.30
N GLU A 60 -0.36 -9.08 17.99
CA GLU A 60 -0.31 -10.41 17.41
C GLU A 60 -1.70 -10.77 16.89
N TRP A 61 -1.74 -11.29 15.65
CA TRP A 61 -2.99 -11.67 14.99
C TRP A 61 -3.27 -13.15 15.24
N ARG A 62 -3.74 -13.50 16.44
CA ARG A 62 -3.87 -14.90 16.88
C ARG A 62 -5.16 -15.58 16.38
N GLY A 63 -5.09 -16.90 16.19
CA GLY A 63 -6.21 -17.75 15.75
C GLY A 63 -6.79 -17.30 14.40
N ALA A 64 -8.10 -17.06 14.35
CA ALA A 64 -8.79 -16.64 13.11
C ALA A 64 -8.19 -15.36 12.49
N TRP A 65 -7.67 -14.45 13.31
CA TRP A 65 -7.05 -13.21 12.84
C TRP A 65 -5.77 -13.47 12.01
N ALA A 66 -5.03 -14.55 12.26
CA ALA A 66 -3.86 -14.91 11.46
C ALA A 66 -4.25 -15.16 10.00
N TYR A 67 -5.38 -15.82 9.77
CA TYR A 67 -5.92 -16.09 8.43
C TYR A 67 -6.44 -14.81 7.77
N VAL A 68 -7.07 -13.90 8.54
CA VAL A 68 -7.47 -12.58 8.01
C VAL A 68 -6.26 -11.78 7.55
N LEU A 69 -5.20 -11.72 8.37
CA LEU A 69 -3.95 -11.06 7.98
C LEU A 69 -3.33 -11.72 6.75
N GLY A 70 -3.27 -13.06 6.70
CA GLY A 70 -2.81 -13.80 5.53
C GLY A 70 -3.62 -13.49 4.27
N ALA A 71 -4.94 -13.39 4.38
CA ALA A 71 -5.83 -13.03 3.27
C ALA A 71 -5.61 -11.58 2.79
N LEU A 72 -5.39 -10.64 3.72
CA LEU A 72 -5.06 -9.25 3.37
C LEU A 72 -3.73 -9.17 2.59
N LEU A 73 -2.70 -9.90 3.03
CA LEU A 73 -1.41 -9.95 2.35
C LEU A 73 -1.52 -10.62 0.97
N ALA A 74 -2.29 -11.71 0.85
CA ALA A 74 -2.54 -12.34 -0.43
C ALA A 74 -3.34 -11.44 -1.39
N ALA A 75 -4.34 -10.72 -0.88
CA ALA A 75 -5.11 -9.75 -1.65
C ALA A 75 -4.22 -8.60 -2.14
N GLU A 76 -3.28 -8.12 -1.30
CA GLU A 76 -2.29 -7.12 -1.70
C GLU A 76 -1.48 -7.58 -2.91
N ILE A 77 -0.98 -8.83 -2.90
CA ILE A 77 -0.25 -9.40 -4.04
C ILE A 77 -1.11 -9.40 -5.30
N VAL A 78 -2.36 -9.85 -5.21
CA VAL A 78 -3.28 -9.89 -6.37
C VAL A 78 -3.56 -8.49 -6.90
N ILE A 79 -3.78 -7.50 -6.01
CA ILE A 79 -3.96 -6.10 -6.40
C ILE A 79 -2.71 -5.58 -7.11
N THR A 80 -1.52 -5.83 -6.56
CA THR A 80 -0.24 -5.41 -7.14
C THR A 80 0.00 -6.03 -8.53
N LEU A 81 -0.25 -7.33 -8.69
CA LEU A 81 -0.12 -7.99 -9.99
C LEU A 81 -1.13 -7.45 -11.01
N ARG A 82 -2.37 -7.17 -10.57
CA ARG A 82 -3.39 -6.59 -11.45
C ARG A 82 -3.03 -5.16 -11.85
N ASP A 83 -2.43 -4.41 -10.95
CA ASP A 83 -2.01 -3.04 -11.19
C ASP A 83 -0.96 -2.96 -12.29
N PHE A 84 0.05 -3.83 -12.30
CA PHE A 84 1.03 -3.89 -13.40
C PHE A 84 0.39 -4.02 -14.79
N VAL A 85 -0.74 -4.73 -14.90
CA VAL A 85 -1.48 -4.86 -16.15
C VAL A 85 -2.32 -3.61 -16.43
N VAL A 86 -3.01 -3.09 -15.41
CA VAL A 86 -3.90 -1.94 -15.55
C VAL A 86 -3.12 -0.66 -15.84
N GLU A 87 -1.97 -0.44 -15.20
CA GLU A 87 -1.11 0.73 -15.39
C GLU A 87 -0.58 0.81 -16.82
N ASP A 88 -0.18 -0.33 -17.42
CA ASP A 88 0.30 -0.34 -18.80
C ASP A 88 -0.79 0.15 -19.76
N ASP A 89 -2.04 -0.29 -19.53
CA ASP A 89 -3.20 0.10 -20.31
C ASP A 89 -3.65 1.55 -20.07
N VAL A 90 -3.74 1.97 -18.81
CA VAL A 90 -4.18 3.32 -18.42
C VAL A 90 -3.16 4.37 -18.87
N ARG A 91 -1.87 4.06 -18.78
CA ARG A 91 -0.78 5.00 -19.03
C ARG A 91 -0.19 4.87 -20.45
N ARG A 92 -0.82 4.14 -21.37
CA ARG A 92 -0.35 4.06 -22.78
C ARG A 92 -0.12 5.44 -23.41
N GLY A 93 -0.98 6.40 -23.11
CA GLY A 93 -0.85 7.79 -23.59
C GLY A 93 0.39 8.53 -23.06
N LEU A 94 1.00 8.05 -21.97
CA LEU A 94 2.23 8.58 -21.38
C LEU A 94 3.49 7.81 -21.84
N GLY A 95 3.33 6.83 -22.74
CA GLY A 95 4.40 5.90 -23.11
C GLY A 95 4.51 4.68 -22.17
N GLY A 96 3.46 4.39 -21.40
CA GLY A 96 3.41 3.31 -20.42
C GLY A 96 4.00 3.70 -19.06
N VAL A 97 4.29 2.70 -18.22
CA VAL A 97 4.93 2.88 -16.91
C VAL A 97 6.34 3.48 -17.08
N PHE A 98 6.77 4.36 -16.18
CA PHE A 98 8.11 4.96 -16.30
C PHE A 98 9.21 3.92 -16.04
N ALA A 99 10.37 4.06 -16.69
CA ALA A 99 11.47 3.10 -16.50
C ALA A 99 11.95 3.03 -15.05
N GLY A 100 12.06 4.18 -14.38
CA GLY A 100 12.42 4.23 -12.96
C GLY A 100 11.35 3.68 -12.03
N GLU A 101 10.07 3.83 -12.38
CA GLU A 101 8.93 3.28 -11.63
C GLU A 101 8.93 1.75 -11.68
N ARG A 102 9.20 1.16 -12.85
CA ARG A 102 9.40 -0.30 -12.96
C ARG A 102 10.52 -0.82 -12.06
N VAL A 103 11.63 -0.08 -11.94
CA VAL A 103 12.72 -0.44 -11.03
C VAL A 103 12.27 -0.32 -9.57
N THR A 104 11.57 0.76 -9.21
CA THR A 104 10.96 0.94 -7.88
C THR A 104 10.04 -0.22 -7.53
N HIS A 105 9.13 -0.61 -8.44
CA HIS A 105 8.21 -1.74 -8.26
C HIS A 105 8.95 -3.06 -8.08
N ALA A 106 9.99 -3.32 -8.88
CA ALA A 106 10.80 -4.54 -8.73
C ALA A 106 11.50 -4.60 -7.35
N LEU A 107 12.06 -3.48 -6.89
CA LEU A 107 12.67 -3.39 -5.56
C LEU A 107 11.63 -3.60 -4.45
N MET A 108 10.46 -2.98 -4.58
CA MET A 108 9.34 -3.17 -3.66
C MET A 108 8.88 -4.62 -3.61
N ALA A 109 8.78 -5.32 -4.75
CA ALA A 109 8.40 -6.73 -4.78
C ALA A 109 9.43 -7.61 -4.04
N ILE A 110 10.73 -7.33 -4.19
CA ILE A 110 11.81 -8.03 -3.48
C ILE A 110 11.72 -7.76 -1.97
N ILE A 111 11.59 -6.50 -1.57
CA ILE A 111 11.48 -6.09 -0.15
C ILE A 111 10.24 -6.71 0.49
N TYR A 112 9.11 -6.69 -0.21
CA TYR A 112 7.86 -7.31 0.25
C TYR A 112 8.00 -8.83 0.40
N GLY A 113 8.60 -9.52 -0.57
CA GLY A 113 8.90 -10.95 -0.47
C GLY A 113 9.78 -11.28 0.74
N ALA A 114 10.82 -10.48 0.98
CA ALA A 114 11.66 -10.61 2.18
C ALA A 114 10.88 -10.34 3.48
N MET A 115 9.99 -9.35 3.48
CA MET A 115 9.12 -9.04 4.61
C MET A 115 8.21 -10.25 4.93
N LEU A 116 7.57 -10.82 3.92
CA LEU A 116 6.74 -12.01 4.06
C LEU A 116 7.53 -13.20 4.59
N ALA A 117 8.71 -13.49 4.03
CA ALA A 117 9.57 -14.58 4.50
C ALA A 117 9.91 -14.46 6.00
N ASN A 118 10.04 -13.24 6.51
CA ASN A 118 10.30 -12.97 7.93
C ASN A 118 9.04 -12.88 8.81
N LEU A 119 7.86 -12.74 8.20
CA LEU A 119 6.55 -12.68 8.88
C LEU A 119 5.88 -14.06 8.98
N LEU A 120 6.04 -14.90 7.96
CA LEU A 120 5.38 -16.21 7.85
C LEU A 120 5.63 -17.12 9.06
N PRO A 121 6.84 -17.21 9.66
CA PRO A 121 7.03 -18.00 10.88
C PRO A 121 6.16 -17.53 12.05
N ALA A 122 5.95 -16.22 12.21
CA ALA A 122 5.08 -15.69 13.26
C ALA A 122 3.61 -15.98 12.97
N LEU A 123 3.18 -15.87 11.71
CA LEU A 123 1.83 -16.28 11.30
C LEU A 123 1.56 -17.77 11.57
N ASP A 124 2.54 -18.64 11.35
CA ASP A 124 2.41 -20.09 11.63
C ASP A 124 2.26 -20.40 13.12
N VAL A 125 2.89 -19.61 13.98
CA VAL A 125 2.69 -19.67 15.44
C VAL A 125 1.31 -19.11 15.79
N TRP A 126 1.01 -17.87 15.38
CA TRP A 126 -0.22 -17.18 15.76
C TRP A 126 -1.49 -17.90 15.33
N ARG A 127 -1.51 -18.59 14.18
CA ARG A 127 -2.68 -19.34 13.72
C ARG A 127 -3.05 -20.54 14.61
N ARG A 128 -2.13 -21.00 15.47
CA ARG A 128 -2.32 -22.13 16.40
C ARG A 128 -2.77 -21.68 17.79
N GLU A 129 -2.74 -20.37 18.04
CA GLU A 129 -3.19 -19.75 19.28
C GLU A 129 -4.70 -19.52 19.30
N ALA A 130 -5.25 -19.25 20.48
CA ALA A 130 -6.65 -18.84 20.63
C ALA A 130 -6.92 -17.50 19.88
N THR A 131 -8.08 -17.38 19.24
CA THR A 131 -8.46 -16.19 18.47
C THR A 131 -8.51 -14.94 19.34
N ALA A 132 -7.54 -14.04 19.14
CA ALA A 132 -7.47 -12.76 19.83
C ALA A 132 -6.55 -11.79 19.08
N LEU A 133 -6.76 -10.49 19.30
CA LEU A 133 -5.77 -9.46 19.02
C LEU A 133 -5.17 -9.04 20.36
N VAL A 134 -3.91 -9.37 20.58
CA VAL A 134 -3.22 -9.10 21.85
C VAL A 134 -1.94 -8.34 21.59
N ALA A 135 -1.51 -7.51 22.55
CA ALA A 135 -0.21 -6.84 22.44
C ALA A 135 0.92 -7.87 22.25
N HIS A 136 1.96 -7.48 21.51
CA HIS A 136 3.14 -8.33 21.31
C HIS A 136 3.77 -8.73 22.65
N ALA A 137 4.14 -10.00 22.79
CA ALA A 137 4.87 -10.49 23.96
C ALA A 137 6.25 -9.83 24.11
N GLU A 138 6.92 -9.58 22.98
CA GLU A 138 8.18 -8.81 22.93
C GLU A 138 7.89 -7.37 22.51
N ALA A 139 8.49 -6.40 23.22
CA ALA A 139 8.33 -5.00 22.88
C ALA A 139 8.91 -4.66 21.51
N VAL A 140 8.08 -4.06 20.64
CA VAL A 140 8.53 -3.42 19.40
C VAL A 140 9.14 -2.05 19.75
N PRO A 141 10.29 -1.67 19.16
CA PRO A 141 10.88 -0.35 19.43
C PRO A 141 9.90 0.79 19.16
N ALA A 142 9.79 1.75 20.07
CA ALA A 142 8.77 2.79 20.04
C ALA A 142 8.88 3.67 18.79
N GLU A 143 10.10 3.96 18.35
CA GLU A 143 10.39 4.69 17.12
C GLU A 143 9.83 3.98 15.89
N LEU A 144 9.91 2.65 15.83
CA LEU A 144 9.39 1.87 14.71
C LEU A 144 7.86 1.85 14.72
N VAL A 145 7.23 1.76 15.90
CA VAL A 145 5.79 1.92 16.05
C VAL A 145 5.34 3.29 15.54
N TRP A 146 6.03 4.37 15.91
CA TRP A 146 5.70 5.72 15.45
C TRP A 146 5.88 5.89 13.94
N VAL A 147 6.99 5.43 13.37
CA VAL A 147 7.22 5.46 11.92
C VAL A 147 6.10 4.75 11.17
N LEU A 148 5.75 3.53 11.57
CA LEU A 148 4.67 2.78 10.93
C LEU A 148 3.30 3.44 11.16
N THR A 149 3.09 4.14 12.29
CA THR A 149 1.86 4.92 12.52
C THR A 149 1.75 6.09 11.56
N LEU A 150 2.86 6.81 11.33
CA LEU A 150 2.90 7.91 10.35
C LEU A 150 2.67 7.38 8.93
N MET A 151 3.27 6.24 8.58
CA MET A 151 3.03 5.57 7.30
C MET A 151 1.57 5.12 7.14
N SER A 152 0.95 4.59 8.20
CA SER A 152 -0.48 4.23 8.23
C SER A 152 -1.37 5.44 7.95
N ALA A 153 -1.10 6.57 8.62
CA ALA A 153 -1.84 7.81 8.40
C ALA A 153 -1.62 8.38 6.99
N GLY A 154 -0.38 8.39 6.51
CA GLY A 154 -0.02 8.89 5.18
C GLY A 154 -0.65 8.06 4.07
N VAL A 155 -0.56 6.73 4.14
CA VAL A 155 -1.15 5.85 3.13
C VAL A 155 -2.68 5.89 3.18
N ALA A 156 -3.29 6.03 4.36
CA ALA A 156 -4.73 6.23 4.47
C ALA A 156 -5.18 7.53 3.81
N ALA A 157 -4.45 8.64 4.03
CA ALA A 157 -4.74 9.91 3.38
C ALA A 157 -4.60 9.82 1.85
N SER A 158 -3.54 9.16 1.36
CA SER A 158 -3.36 8.91 -0.08
C SER A 158 -4.48 8.05 -0.66
N GLY A 159 -4.84 6.94 -0.01
CA GLY A 159 -5.90 6.06 -0.49
C GLY A 159 -7.27 6.73 -0.51
N LEU A 160 -7.58 7.58 0.47
CA LEU A 160 -8.80 8.40 0.46
C LEU A 160 -8.80 9.38 -0.72
N ARG A 161 -7.65 9.98 -1.03
CA ARG A 161 -7.50 10.87 -2.19
C ARG A 161 -7.71 10.11 -3.51
N ASP A 162 -7.09 8.94 -3.66
CA ASP A 162 -7.27 8.11 -4.86
C ASP A 162 -8.72 7.67 -5.03
N ALA A 163 -9.38 7.25 -3.94
CA ALA A 163 -10.79 6.93 -3.95
C ALA A 163 -11.64 8.15 -4.36
N TYR A 164 -11.37 9.32 -3.78
CA TYR A 164 -12.08 10.56 -4.07
C TYR A 164 -11.96 10.95 -5.56
N ALA A 165 -10.76 10.85 -6.13
CA ALA A 165 -10.52 11.07 -7.55
C ALA A 165 -11.18 10.01 -8.43
N ALA A 166 -11.11 8.73 -8.05
CA ALA A 166 -11.73 7.62 -8.77
C ALA A 166 -13.27 7.71 -8.84
N PHE A 167 -13.89 8.27 -7.81
CA PHE A 167 -15.33 8.57 -7.78
C PHE A 167 -15.72 9.82 -8.59
N GLY A 168 -14.75 10.59 -9.09
CA GLY A 168 -15.00 11.80 -9.86
C GLY A 168 -15.62 12.92 -9.04
N LEU A 169 -15.32 12.97 -7.73
CA LEU A 169 -15.87 13.99 -6.84
C LEU A 169 -15.26 15.38 -7.15
N PRO A 170 -16.00 16.49 -6.88
CA PRO A 170 -15.53 17.83 -7.19
C PRO A 170 -14.16 18.13 -6.59
N GLY A 171 -13.22 18.61 -7.43
CA GLY A 171 -11.85 18.89 -7.02
C GLY A 171 -10.94 17.68 -6.87
N GLY A 172 -11.40 16.45 -7.18
CA GLY A 172 -10.59 15.24 -7.05
C GLY A 172 -9.34 15.21 -7.93
N ALA A 173 -9.35 15.98 -9.03
CA ALA A 173 -8.20 16.16 -9.90
C ALA A 173 -7.19 17.20 -9.40
N TRP A 174 -7.50 17.98 -8.35
CA TRP A 174 -6.58 19.02 -7.85
C TRP A 174 -5.28 18.40 -7.30
N PRO A 175 -4.09 19.00 -7.52
CA PRO A 175 -3.82 20.26 -8.22
C PRO A 175 -3.62 20.11 -9.74
N TRP A 176 -3.90 18.93 -10.29
CA TRP A 176 -3.57 18.54 -11.66
C TRP A 176 -4.68 18.77 -12.67
N ALA A 177 -5.82 19.32 -12.25
CA ALA A 177 -6.92 19.66 -13.14
C ALA A 177 -6.38 20.52 -14.29
N SER A 178 -6.44 20.00 -15.52
CA SER A 178 -6.14 20.79 -16.70
C SER A 178 -7.18 21.90 -16.80
N GLU A 179 -6.74 23.16 -16.89
CA GLU A 179 -7.63 24.26 -17.27
C GLU A 179 -8.34 23.87 -18.58
N GLY A 180 -9.66 23.65 -18.54
CA GLY A 180 -10.46 23.52 -19.76
C GLY A 180 -11.48 22.38 -19.87
N VAL A 181 -11.51 21.39 -18.97
CA VAL A 181 -12.57 20.37 -19.01
C VAL A 181 -13.65 20.75 -17.98
N LYS A 182 -14.70 21.43 -18.45
CA LYS A 182 -15.94 21.61 -17.70
C LYS A 182 -16.54 20.23 -17.42
N ALA A 183 -16.84 19.98 -16.14
CA ALA A 183 -17.60 18.83 -15.68
C ALA A 183 -18.99 18.77 -16.33
#